data_AF-A0A0S8AXH1-F1
#
_entry.id   AF-A0A0S8AXH1-F1
#
_cell.length_a   1.000
_cell.length_b   1.000
_cell.length_c   1.000
_cell.angle_alpha   90.00
_cell.angle_beta   90.00
_cell.angle_gamma   90.00
#
_symmetry.space_group_name_H-M   'P 1'
#
loop_
_entity.id
_entity.type
_entity.pdbx_description
1 polymer ?
#
loop_
_entity_poly.entity_id
_entity_poly.type
_entity_poly.pdbx_seq_one_letter_code
_entity_poly.pdbx_strand_id
1 'polypeptide(L)'
;MQAESTLKLTLREAIRYRGLWGQWSWIAHRLSGLAVLAFLIIHVWDTANATFWPEAYSYTVEVFKWFPFSVMEIGLMAAVLYHAFNGIRITLLDFKPEWWKYQRQSAIAVWGLFFVVFIPIAFFMFSRTLNHCSELSAAGDSCFTFPTP
;
A
#
# COMPACT_ATOMS: atom_id res chain seq x y z
N MET A 1 16.06 46.19 -1.91
CA MET A 1 16.02 44.73 -1.68
C MET A 1 14.66 44.38 -1.10
N GLN A 2 13.75 43.83 -1.91
CA GLN A 2 12.43 43.42 -1.42
C GLN A 2 12.59 42.17 -0.56
N ALA A 3 12.25 42.26 0.73
CA ALA A 3 12.14 41.09 1.58
C ALA A 3 10.96 40.25 1.09
N GLU A 4 11.22 39.13 0.41
CA GLU A 4 10.18 38.13 0.22
C GLU A 4 9.70 37.67 1.60
N SER A 5 8.38 37.63 1.81
CA SER A 5 7.79 37.10 3.05
C SER A 5 8.36 35.71 3.33
N THR A 6 8.75 35.43 4.57
CA THR A 6 9.24 34.11 5.03
C THR A 6 8.33 32.97 4.57
N LEU A 7 7.02 33.21 4.50
CA LEU A 7 6.04 32.25 4.00
C LEU A 7 6.27 31.91 2.51
N LYS A 8 6.53 32.91 1.67
CA LYS A 8 6.78 32.74 0.23
C LYS A 8 8.09 32.01 -0.01
N LEU A 9 9.14 32.34 0.76
CA LEU A 9 10.42 31.64 0.71
C LEU A 9 10.27 30.17 1.12
N THR A 10 9.59 29.89 2.24
CA THR A 10 9.35 28.51 2.70
C THR A 10 8.51 27.71 1.70
N LEU A 11 7.44 28.29 1.14
CA LEU A 11 6.62 27.62 0.11
C LEU A 11 7.43 27.35 -1.15
N ARG A 12 8.20 28.34 -1.63
CA ARG A 12 9.01 28.22 -2.83
C ARG A 12 10.10 27.16 -2.67
N GLU A 13 10.78 27.15 -1.53
CA GLU A 13 11.82 26.15 -1.26
C GLU A 13 11.25 24.76 -0.93
N ALA A 14 10.08 24.67 -0.28
CA ALA A 14 9.39 23.39 -0.11
C ALA A 14 8.98 22.77 -1.45
N ILE A 15 8.51 23.58 -2.40
CA ILE A 15 8.17 23.15 -3.77
C ILE A 15 9.45 22.84 -4.59
N ARG A 16 10.53 23.59 -4.35
CA ARG A 16 11.83 23.39 -5.04
C ARG A 16 12.59 22.17 -4.52
N TYR A 17 12.36 21.77 -3.26
CA TYR A 17 13.02 20.63 -2.66
C TYR A 17 12.60 19.32 -3.33
N ARG A 18 13.56 18.65 -3.98
CA ARG A 18 13.28 17.49 -4.83
C ARG A 18 13.27 16.13 -4.12
N GLY A 19 13.29 16.10 -2.78
CA GLY A 19 13.26 14.84 -2.04
C GLY A 19 14.53 14.03 -2.26
N LEU A 20 15.51 14.07 -1.35
CA LEU A 20 16.55 13.04 -1.37
C LEU A 20 15.92 11.66 -1.08
N TRP A 21 16.63 10.57 -1.40
CA TRP A 21 16.18 9.19 -1.16
C TRP A 21 15.58 8.94 0.23
N GLY A 22 16.07 9.64 1.26
CA GLY A 22 15.53 9.57 2.61
C GLY A 22 14.12 10.16 2.77
N GLN A 23 13.80 11.28 2.12
CA GLN A 23 12.47 11.87 2.22
C GLN A 23 11.41 11.03 1.53
N TRP A 24 11.69 10.52 0.33
CA TRP A 24 10.77 9.61 -0.36
C TRP A 24 10.51 8.34 0.46
N SER A 25 11.55 7.78 1.06
CA SER A 25 11.43 6.62 1.93
C SER A 25 10.55 6.91 3.17
N TRP A 26 10.70 8.10 3.76
CA TRP A 26 9.89 8.56 4.90
C TRP A 26 8.41 8.77 4.55
N ILE A 27 8.10 9.46 3.43
CA ILE A 27 6.72 9.68 2.98
C ILE A 27 6.05 8.32 2.73
N ALA A 28 6.71 7.46 1.95
CA ALA A 28 6.18 6.15 1.60
C ALA A 28 5.92 5.29 2.85
N HIS A 29 6.77 5.36 3.88
CA HIS A 29 6.59 4.58 5.10
C HIS A 29 5.38 5.02 5.91
N ARG A 30 5.14 6.34 5.99
CA ARG A 30 3.97 6.89 6.68
C ARG A 30 2.68 6.61 5.93
N LEU A 31 2.66 6.83 4.61
CA LEU A 31 1.48 6.56 3.80
C LEU A 31 1.11 5.07 3.82
N SER A 32 2.10 4.18 3.70
CA SER A 32 1.85 2.74 3.83
C SER A 32 1.36 2.36 5.22
N GLY A 33 1.90 2.96 6.29
CA GLY A 33 1.42 2.73 7.65
C GLY A 33 -0.03 3.17 7.86
N LEU A 34 -0.43 4.32 7.30
CA LEU A 34 -1.83 4.77 7.33
C LEU A 34 -2.75 3.84 6.54
N ALA A 35 -2.30 3.34 5.37
CA ALA A 35 -3.05 2.35 4.60
C ALA A 35 -3.25 1.04 5.38
N VAL A 36 -2.19 0.53 6.03
CA VAL A 36 -2.26 -0.67 6.88
C VAL A 36 -3.18 -0.46 8.08
N LEU A 37 -3.11 0.70 8.73
CA LEU A 37 -4.01 1.02 9.86
C LEU A 37 -5.47 1.05 9.42
N ALA A 38 -5.78 1.73 8.31
CA ALA A 38 -7.13 1.79 7.76
C ALA A 38 -7.64 0.38 7.40
N PHE A 39 -6.80 -0.43 6.77
CA PHE A 39 -7.10 -1.84 6.50
C PHE A 39 -7.39 -2.60 7.79
N LEU A 40 -6.55 -2.50 8.83
CA LEU A 40 -6.74 -3.26 10.08
C LEU A 40 -8.07 -2.92 10.77
N ILE A 41 -8.49 -1.65 10.75
CA ILE A 41 -9.79 -1.24 11.31
C ILE A 41 -10.93 -1.94 10.56
N ILE A 42 -10.92 -1.85 9.22
CA ILE A 42 -11.95 -2.46 8.37
C ILE A 42 -11.92 -3.99 8.49
N HIS A 43 -10.73 -4.58 8.50
CA HIS A 43 -10.51 -6.02 8.54
C HIS A 43 -11.00 -6.66 9.83
N VAL A 44 -10.71 -6.04 10.98
CA VAL A 44 -11.21 -6.54 12.28
C VAL A 44 -12.72 -6.42 12.35
N TRP A 45 -13.29 -5.32 11.87
CA TRP A 45 -14.74 -5.14 11.81
C TRP A 45 -15.42 -6.21 10.93
N ASP A 46 -14.94 -6.39 9.71
CA ASP A 46 -15.51 -7.35 8.76
C ASP A 46 -15.37 -8.79 9.25
N THR A 47 -14.19 -9.17 9.72
CA THR A 47 -13.95 -10.54 10.24
C THR A 47 -14.78 -10.83 11.49
N ALA A 48 -15.06 -9.83 12.33
CA ALA A 48 -15.97 -10.00 13.47
C ALA A 48 -17.41 -10.32 13.02
N ASN A 49 -17.86 -9.74 11.90
CA ASN A 49 -19.21 -10.00 11.37
C ASN A 49 -19.40 -11.45 10.92
N ALA A 50 -18.33 -12.21 10.65
CA ALA A 50 -18.43 -13.65 10.40
C ALA A 50 -19.14 -14.39 11.56
N THR A 51 -19.05 -13.87 12.79
CA THR A 51 -19.78 -14.40 13.96
C THR A 51 -21.01 -13.58 14.31
N PHE A 52 -20.89 -12.25 14.33
CA PHE A 52 -21.96 -11.38 14.88
C PHE A 52 -23.05 -11.02 13.87
N TRP A 53 -22.73 -10.99 12.58
CA TRP A 53 -23.69 -10.67 11.50
C TRP A 53 -23.33 -11.38 10.19
N PRO A 54 -23.59 -12.70 10.07
CA PRO A 54 -23.10 -13.52 8.96
C PRO A 54 -23.61 -13.09 7.57
N GLU A 55 -24.80 -12.50 7.50
CA GLU A 55 -25.37 -11.95 6.25
C GLU A 55 -24.54 -10.77 5.72
N ALA A 56 -24.21 -9.80 6.58
CA ALA A 56 -23.36 -8.67 6.22
C ALA A 56 -21.93 -9.11 5.86
N TYR A 57 -21.41 -10.14 6.53
CA TYR A 57 -20.11 -10.73 6.18
C TYR A 57 -20.15 -11.38 4.79
N SER A 58 -21.17 -12.18 4.50
CA SER A 58 -21.31 -12.86 3.21
C SER A 58 -21.38 -11.84 2.06
N TYR A 59 -22.16 -10.77 2.24
CA TYR A 59 -22.22 -9.68 1.27
C TYR A 59 -20.87 -8.96 1.09
N THR A 60 -20.18 -8.63 2.18
CA THR A 60 -18.88 -7.95 2.11
C THR A 60 -17.83 -8.80 1.39
N VAL A 61 -17.85 -10.13 1.59
CA VAL A 61 -16.99 -11.06 0.86
C VAL A 61 -17.26 -11.04 -0.65
N GLU A 62 -18.50 -10.88 -1.09
CA GLU A 62 -18.81 -10.69 -2.52
C GLU A 62 -18.31 -9.34 -3.03
N VAL A 63 -18.40 -8.27 -2.24
CA VAL A 63 -17.84 -6.95 -2.58
C VAL A 63 -16.32 -7.04 -2.78
N PHE A 64 -15.60 -7.85 -2.01
CA PHE A 64 -14.15 -8.00 -2.16
C PHE A 64 -13.73 -8.66 -3.48
N LYS A 65 -14.63 -9.43 -4.11
CA LYS A 65 -14.40 -10.01 -5.45
C LYS A 65 -14.63 -9.03 -6.60
N TRP A 66 -15.19 -7.85 -6.32
CA TRP A 66 -15.38 -6.80 -7.32
C TRP A 66 -14.02 -6.31 -7.84
N PHE A 67 -13.88 -6.17 -9.16
CA PHE A 67 -12.58 -5.97 -9.81
C PHE A 67 -11.76 -4.77 -9.24
N PRO A 68 -12.33 -3.57 -9.05
CA PRO A 68 -11.61 -2.46 -8.41
C PRO A 68 -11.13 -2.78 -7.00
N PHE A 69 -11.88 -3.56 -6.22
CA PHE A 69 -11.47 -3.97 -4.88
C PHE A 69 -10.27 -4.91 -4.94
N SER A 70 -10.28 -5.90 -5.84
CA SER A 70 -9.12 -6.77 -6.06
C SER A 70 -7.86 -5.99 -6.47
N VAL A 71 -7.99 -4.92 -7.26
CA VAL A 71 -6.86 -4.02 -7.56
C VAL A 71 -6.39 -3.27 -6.30
N MET A 72 -7.31 -2.81 -5.46
CA MET A 72 -6.98 -2.21 -4.16
C MET A 72 -6.26 -3.19 -3.24
N GLU A 73 -6.62 -4.47 -3.22
CA GLU A 73 -5.93 -5.51 -2.44
C GLU A 73 -4.46 -5.67 -2.87
N ILE A 74 -4.17 -5.62 -4.18
CA ILE A 74 -2.79 -5.62 -4.69
C ILE A 74 -2.04 -4.37 -4.20
N GLY A 75 -2.70 -3.21 -4.20
CA GLY A 75 -2.14 -1.97 -3.65
C GLY A 75 -1.88 -2.05 -2.14
N LEU A 76 -2.78 -2.66 -1.38
CA LEU A 76 -2.61 -2.91 0.04
C LEU A 76 -1.45 -3.86 0.32
N MET A 77 -1.31 -4.93 -0.48
CA MET A 77 -0.16 -5.85 -0.41
C MET A 77 1.16 -5.10 -0.62
N ALA A 78 1.22 -4.19 -1.60
CA ALA A 78 2.38 -3.32 -1.78
C ALA A 78 2.66 -2.46 -0.54
N ALA A 79 1.62 -1.85 0.05
CA ALA A 79 1.77 -1.03 1.25
C ALA A 79 2.33 -1.85 2.43
N VAL A 80 1.77 -3.03 2.70
CA VAL A 80 2.23 -3.93 3.78
C VAL A 80 3.70 -4.33 3.59
N LEU A 81 4.07 -4.81 2.39
CA LEU A 81 5.44 -5.26 2.11
C LEU A 81 6.46 -4.14 2.26
N TYR A 82 6.19 -2.98 1.65
CA TYR A 82 7.08 -1.84 1.76
C TYR A 82 7.19 -1.36 3.22
N HIS A 83 6.07 -1.28 3.94
CA HIS A 83 6.04 -0.85 5.34
C HIS A 83 6.90 -1.76 6.22
N ALA A 84 6.76 -3.08 6.05
CA ALA A 84 7.54 -4.07 6.79
C ALA A 84 9.04 -3.97 6.47
N PHE A 85 9.43 -4.01 5.19
CA PHE A 85 10.85 -3.98 4.80
C PHE A 85 11.52 -2.67 5.19
N ASN A 86 10.85 -1.53 4.97
CA ASN A 86 11.40 -0.25 5.37
C ASN A 86 11.43 -0.06 6.89
N GLY A 87 10.44 -0.59 7.62
CA GLY A 87 10.43 -0.62 9.08
C GLY A 87 11.64 -1.37 9.63
N ILE A 88 11.90 -2.58 9.13
CA ILE A 88 13.09 -3.37 9.49
C ILE A 88 14.38 -2.59 9.20
N ARG A 89 14.49 -1.95 8.03
CA ARG A 89 15.64 -1.09 7.70
C ARG A 89 15.83 0.01 8.74
N ILE A 90 14.78 0.76 9.08
CA ILE A 90 14.85 1.85 10.06
C ILE A 90 15.30 1.28 11.41
N THR A 91 14.68 0.20 11.88
CA THR A 91 15.05 -0.46 13.13
C THR A 91 16.53 -0.87 13.16
N LEU A 92 17.07 -1.46 12.08
CA LEU A 92 18.48 -1.82 11.99
C LEU A 92 19.42 -0.61 12.05
N LEU A 93 19.04 0.50 11.42
CA LEU A 93 19.83 1.74 11.44
C LEU A 93 19.77 2.44 12.80
N ASP A 94 18.65 2.31 13.52
CA ASP A 94 18.51 2.82 14.88
C ASP A 94 19.31 1.98 15.89
N PHE A 95 19.37 0.66 15.70
CA PHE A 95 20.21 -0.23 16.52
C PHE A 95 21.71 0.01 16.33
N LYS A 96 22.16 0.37 15.12
CA LYS A 96 23.56 0.70 14.85
C LYS A 96 23.69 2.02 14.06
N PRO A 97 23.73 3.17 14.76
CA PRO A 97 23.72 4.47 14.12
C PRO A 97 24.86 4.74 13.12
N GLU A 98 26.00 4.07 13.27
CA GLU A 98 27.12 4.15 12.31
C GLU A 98 26.73 3.73 10.88
N TRP A 99 25.66 2.95 10.72
CA TRP A 99 25.16 2.49 9.43
C TRP A 99 24.36 3.54 8.66
N TRP A 100 23.99 4.68 9.27
CA TRP A 100 23.34 5.78 8.57
C TRP A 100 24.16 6.34 7.40
N LYS A 101 25.49 6.13 7.39
CA LYS A 101 26.34 6.43 6.20
C LYS A 101 25.95 5.65 4.94
N TYR A 102 25.25 4.52 5.09
CA TYR A 102 24.75 3.67 4.00
C TYR A 102 23.26 3.88 3.70
N GLN A 103 22.69 5.02 4.11
CA GLN A 103 21.24 5.27 4.03
C GLN A 103 20.66 5.11 2.62
N ARG A 104 21.42 5.51 1.59
CA ARG A 104 21.00 5.37 0.19
C ARG A 104 21.04 3.90 -0.26
N GLN A 105 22.13 3.20 0.05
CA GLN A 105 22.31 1.79 -0.32
C GLN A 105 21.26 0.91 0.36
N SER A 106 20.96 1.16 1.63
CA SER A 106 19.92 0.43 2.35
C SER A 106 18.52 0.72 1.80
N ALA A 107 18.22 1.96 1.39
CA ALA A 107 16.95 2.28 0.69
C ALA A 107 16.82 1.53 -0.64
N ILE A 108 17.90 1.49 -1.44
CA ILE A 108 17.91 0.77 -2.71
C ILE A 108 17.73 -0.74 -2.47
N ALA A 109 18.37 -1.29 -1.45
CA ALA A 109 18.21 -2.70 -1.08
C ALA A 109 16.75 -3.03 -0.69
N VAL A 110 16.09 -2.15 0.07
CA VAL A 110 14.66 -2.30 0.40
C VAL A 110 13.80 -2.31 -0.87
N TRP A 111 14.04 -1.39 -1.81
CA TRP A 111 13.30 -1.38 -3.08
C TRP A 111 13.57 -2.63 -3.93
N GLY A 112 14.83 -3.08 -3.98
CA GLY A 112 15.20 -4.32 -4.66
C GLY A 112 14.45 -5.52 -4.08
N LEU A 113 14.50 -5.68 -2.76
CA LEU A 113 13.78 -6.75 -2.06
C LEU A 113 12.26 -6.64 -2.26
N PHE A 114 11.72 -5.42 -2.17
CA PHE A 114 10.32 -5.14 -2.43
C PHE A 114 9.90 -5.65 -3.81
N PHE A 115 10.58 -5.27 -4.90
CA PHE A 115 10.19 -5.70 -6.24
C PHE A 115 10.38 -7.20 -6.46
N VAL A 116 11.46 -7.79 -5.92
CA VAL A 116 11.71 -9.24 -6.02
C VAL A 116 10.56 -10.05 -5.40
N VAL A 117 10.01 -9.59 -4.27
CA VAL A 117 8.92 -10.28 -3.57
C VAL A 117 7.55 -9.89 -4.12
N PHE A 118 7.33 -8.60 -4.36
CA PHE A 118 6.03 -8.05 -4.77
C PHE A 118 5.65 -8.45 -6.18
N ILE A 119 6.58 -8.47 -7.16
CA ILE A 119 6.22 -8.74 -8.56
C ILE A 119 5.61 -10.14 -8.73
N PRO A 120 6.22 -11.24 -8.22
CA PRO A 120 5.60 -12.56 -8.29
C PRO A 120 4.24 -12.64 -7.59
N ILE A 121 4.10 -12.02 -6.43
CA ILE A 121 2.84 -12.02 -5.65
C ILE A 121 1.75 -11.25 -6.40
N ALA A 122 2.07 -10.03 -6.87
CA ALA A 122 1.15 -9.20 -7.62
C ALA A 122 0.74 -9.86 -8.93
N PHE A 123 1.67 -10.52 -9.63
CA PHE A 123 1.35 -11.29 -10.82
C PHE A 123 0.39 -12.44 -10.52
N PHE A 124 0.63 -13.20 -9.45
CA PHE A 124 -0.26 -14.27 -9.03
C PHE A 124 -1.66 -13.75 -8.66
N MET A 125 -1.74 -12.71 -7.82
CA MET A 125 -3.02 -12.08 -7.44
C MET A 125 -3.78 -11.57 -8.67
N PHE A 126 -3.10 -10.82 -9.54
CA PHE A 126 -3.73 -10.27 -10.73
C PHE A 126 -4.19 -11.36 -11.71
N SER A 127 -3.39 -12.40 -11.92
CA SER A 127 -3.78 -13.53 -12.77
C SER A 127 -5.04 -14.25 -12.23
N ARG A 128 -5.16 -14.39 -10.90
CA ARG A 128 -6.35 -14.94 -10.26
C ARG A 128 -7.58 -14.06 -10.49
N THR A 129 -7.44 -12.75 -10.35
CA THR A 129 -8.53 -11.80 -10.64
C THR A 129 -8.97 -11.87 -12.11
N LEU A 130 -8.02 -11.95 -13.05
CA LEU A 130 -8.35 -12.08 -14.48
C LEU A 130 -9.06 -13.39 -14.80
N ASN A 131 -8.64 -14.50 -14.20
CA ASN A 131 -9.31 -15.79 -14.36
C ASN A 131 -10.73 -15.77 -13.79
N HIS A 132 -10.93 -15.12 -12.64
CA HIS A 132 -12.26 -14.95 -12.08
C HIS A 132 -13.18 -14.11 -12.99
N CYS A 133 -12.66 -13.00 -13.54
CA CYS A 133 -13.39 -12.20 -14.52
C CYS A 133 -13.73 -12.98 -15.80
N SER A 134 -12.84 -13.84 -16.29
CA SER A 134 -13.10 -14.64 -17.50
C SER A 134 -14.14 -15.72 -17.26
N GLU A 135 -14.14 -16.35 -16.08
CA GLU A 135 -15.17 -17.30 -15.64
C GLU A 135 -16.55 -16.64 -15.56
N LEU A 136 -16.64 -15.45 -14.94
CA LEU A 136 -17.89 -14.67 -14.87
C LEU A 136 -18.39 -14.29 -16.26
N SER A 137 -17.50 -13.80 -17.13
CA SER A 137 -17.85 -13.46 -18.50
C SER A 137 -18.35 -14.66 -19.30
N ALA A 138 -17.77 -15.84 -19.09
CA ALA A 138 -18.24 -17.09 -19.71
C ALA A 138 -19.63 -17.53 -19.18
N ALA A 139 -19.95 -17.19 -17.93
CA ALA A 139 -21.27 -17.40 -17.33
C ALA A 139 -22.31 -16.33 -17.73
N GLY A 140 -21.92 -15.29 -18.47
CA GLY A 140 -22.79 -14.20 -18.91
C GLY A 140 -22.89 -13.03 -17.93
N ASP A 141 -22.01 -12.94 -16.93
CA ASP A 141 -21.94 -11.86 -15.95
C ASP A 141 -20.65 -11.00 -16.14
N SER A 142 -20.48 -9.96 -15.32
CA SER A 142 -19.36 -9.02 -15.42
C SER A 142 -18.74 -8.72 -14.06
N CYS A 143 -17.42 -8.82 -13.98
CA CYS A 143 -16.66 -8.47 -12.76
C CYS A 143 -16.58 -6.96 -12.48
N PHE A 144 -17.13 -6.12 -13.35
CA PHE A 144 -17.25 -4.68 -13.14
C PHE A 144 -18.59 -4.29 -12.53
N THR A 145 -19.58 -5.18 -12.54
CA THR A 145 -20.87 -4.93 -11.90
C THR A 145 -20.70 -4.93 -10.39
N PHE A 146 -21.23 -3.91 -9.72
CA PHE A 146 -21.18 -3.82 -8.27
C PHE A 146 -22.17 -4.84 -7.67
N PRO A 147 -21.76 -5.66 -6.68
CA PRO A 147 -22.64 -6.65 -6.07
C PRO A 147 -23.84 -6.00 -5.38
N THR A 148 -25.02 -6.59 -5.54
CA THR A 148 -26.22 -6.18 -4.82
C THR A 148 -26.36 -6.97 -3.51
N PRO A 149 -26.80 -6.32 -2.41
CA PRO A 149 -27.07 -7.00 -1.15
C PRO A 149 -28.22 -8.00 -1.23
#